data_AF-A0A7V1Z8R8-F1
#
_entry.id   AF-A0A7V1Z8R8-F1
#
_cell.length_a   1.000
_cell.length_b   1.000
_cell.length_c   1.000
_cell.angle_alpha   90.00
_cell.angle_beta   90.00
_cell.angle_gamma   90.00
#
_symmetry.space_group_name_H-M   'P 1'
#
loop_
_entity.id
_entity.type
_entity.pdbx_description
1 polymer ?
#
loop_
_entity_poly.entity_id
_entity_poly.type
_entity_poly.pdbx_seq_one_letter_code
_entity_poly.pdbx_strand_id
1 'polypeptide(L)'
;MALARDFFRELFCLLDRDRLLSDPAADGSGVRVALVDTGVDAERIAQRCRQRGLEPPRIQGVIFGSAGLAGAAGVSSPWQVLPYLGRHSAPHGTTVADILLQLAPRVELFSADVFGPEGNCTVEKLVQALHWAVTTWQCKLINISLGVSEERLHSPGRRQALWQAIQFCYSHDVVLVAAAHNDHPLVLSFPAVITPPLLSVRKGELENPLQFRYAPDTFTEFQAHSRGYMGPFADTPATSWAAAHLTGIAARLLSLKPDLKPFEIKTLLYWLSNASAGENPK
;
A
#
# COMPACT_ATOMS: atom_id res chain seq x y z
N MET A 1 19.76 36.55 28.01
CA MET A 1 19.72 35.11 27.69
C MET A 1 19.06 34.98 26.33
N ALA A 2 19.84 34.80 25.27
CA ALA A 2 19.30 34.58 23.94
C ALA A 2 18.45 33.32 23.97
N LEU A 3 17.18 33.41 23.57
CA LEU A 3 16.37 32.24 23.29
C LEU A 3 17.20 31.38 22.34
N ALA A 4 17.57 30.18 22.78
CA ALA A 4 17.99 29.15 21.83
C ALA A 4 16.88 29.07 20.80
N ARG A 5 17.17 29.43 19.54
CA ARG A 5 16.28 29.15 18.43
C ARG A 5 15.96 27.67 18.53
N ASP A 6 14.68 27.39 18.73
CA ASP A 6 14.21 26.01 18.85
C ASP A 6 14.48 25.33 17.50
N PHE A 7 15.55 24.54 17.45
CA PHE A 7 16.01 23.84 16.26
C PHE A 7 14.87 23.03 15.63
N PHE A 8 14.02 22.40 16.45
CA PHE A 8 12.90 21.60 15.96
C PHE A 8 11.80 22.47 15.37
N ARG A 9 11.58 23.68 15.91
CA ARG A 9 10.68 24.64 15.29
C ARG A 9 11.16 25.05 13.90
N GLU A 10 12.44 25.38 13.74
CA GLU A 10 13.01 25.72 12.43
C GLU A 10 12.94 24.53 11.46
N LEU A 11 13.24 23.31 11.94
CA LEU A 11 13.14 22.08 11.17
C LEU A 11 11.69 21.81 10.70
N PHE A 12 10.69 21.97 11.58
CA PHE A 12 9.28 21.76 11.22
C PHE A 12 8.76 22.82 10.25
N CYS A 13 9.27 24.05 10.29
CA CYS A 13 8.98 25.04 9.24
C CYS A 13 9.53 24.64 7.86
N LEU A 14 10.54 23.76 7.80
CA LEU A 14 11.07 23.21 6.55
C LEU A 14 10.28 21.96 6.10
N LEU A 15 9.72 21.20 7.04
CA LEU A 15 8.91 20.01 6.81
C LEU A 15 7.43 20.35 6.57
N ASP A 16 7.18 21.15 5.53
CA ASP A 16 5.83 21.49 5.09
C ASP A 16 5.28 20.40 4.17
N ARG A 17 4.15 19.80 4.56
CA ARG A 17 3.50 18.71 3.82
C ARG A 17 3.11 19.14 2.41
N ASP A 18 2.46 20.29 2.27
CA ASP A 18 1.88 20.68 1.00
C ASP A 18 2.97 21.07 0.01
N ARG A 19 4.07 21.68 0.49
CA ARG A 19 5.29 21.93 -0.28
C ARG A 19 5.94 20.63 -0.74
N LEU A 20 6.16 19.68 0.18
CA LEU A 20 6.88 18.44 -0.13
C LEU A 20 6.06 17.54 -1.06
N LEU A 21 4.76 17.39 -0.77
CA LEU A 21 3.86 16.57 -1.56
C LEU A 21 3.34 17.28 -2.81
N SER A 22 3.59 18.57 -3.04
CA SER A 22 3.29 19.23 -4.32
C SER A 22 4.53 19.50 -5.16
N ASP A 23 5.71 19.10 -4.69
CA ASP A 23 6.95 19.20 -5.47
C ASP A 23 6.77 18.43 -6.81
N PRO A 24 7.13 19.02 -7.96
CA PRO A 24 7.02 18.35 -9.26
C PRO A 24 7.79 17.02 -9.36
N ALA A 25 8.85 16.83 -8.58
CA ALA A 25 9.61 15.57 -8.51
C ALA A 25 8.97 14.54 -7.57
N ALA A 26 7.98 14.95 -6.75
CA ALA A 26 7.21 14.07 -5.88
C ALA A 26 6.08 13.40 -6.65
N ASP A 27 6.34 12.66 -7.72
CA ASP A 27 5.31 12.12 -8.63
C ASP A 27 5.35 10.59 -8.76
N GLY A 28 6.20 9.92 -7.97
CA GLY A 28 6.38 8.47 -7.99
C GLY A 28 7.43 7.97 -8.99
N SER A 29 8.07 8.86 -9.76
CA SER A 29 9.14 8.47 -10.70
C SER A 29 10.23 7.65 -10.00
N GLY A 30 10.63 6.54 -10.61
CA GLY A 30 11.67 5.64 -10.07
C GLY A 30 11.21 4.73 -8.93
N VAL A 31 9.92 4.78 -8.52
CA VAL A 31 9.38 3.94 -7.46
C VAL A 31 8.64 2.75 -8.04
N ARG A 32 9.10 1.54 -7.69
CA ARG A 32 8.41 0.29 -8.00
C ARG A 32 7.42 -0.08 -6.91
N VAL A 33 6.15 -0.21 -7.27
CA VAL A 33 5.05 -0.49 -6.35
C VAL A 33 4.37 -1.80 -6.70
N ALA A 34 4.29 -2.73 -5.74
CA ALA A 34 3.43 -3.90 -5.85
C ALA A 34 2.05 -3.61 -5.26
N LEU A 35 1.00 -3.98 -5.99
CA LEU A 35 -0.38 -3.90 -5.56
C LEU A 35 -0.88 -5.34 -5.39
N VAL A 36 -0.99 -5.77 -4.13
CA VAL A 36 -1.45 -7.11 -3.75
C VAL A 36 -2.96 -7.06 -3.54
N ASP A 37 -3.71 -7.53 -4.54
CA ASP A 37 -5.16 -7.34 -4.64
C ASP A 37 -5.80 -8.36 -5.61
N THR A 38 -6.93 -8.03 -6.23
CA THR A 38 -7.68 -8.83 -7.23
C THR A 38 -7.18 -8.63 -8.66
N GLY A 39 -5.94 -8.21 -8.82
CA GLY A 39 -5.37 -7.82 -10.11
C GLY A 39 -5.83 -6.44 -10.61
N VAL A 40 -5.27 -6.01 -11.74
CA VAL A 40 -5.55 -4.71 -12.36
C VAL A 40 -6.01 -4.90 -13.81
N ASP A 41 -6.98 -4.13 -14.28
CA ASP A 41 -7.29 -4.04 -15.71
C ASP A 41 -6.46 -2.91 -16.33
N ALA A 42 -5.43 -3.28 -17.10
CA ALA A 42 -4.45 -2.35 -17.63
C ALA A 42 -5.06 -1.38 -18.66
N GLU A 43 -5.99 -1.85 -19.50
CA GLU A 43 -6.62 -0.98 -20.51
C GLU A 43 -7.54 0.04 -19.85
N ARG A 44 -8.26 -0.36 -18.81
CA ARG A 44 -9.10 0.54 -18.02
C ARG A 44 -8.27 1.64 -17.35
N ILE A 45 -7.11 1.30 -16.79
CA ILE A 45 -6.17 2.28 -16.25
C ILE A 45 -5.62 3.19 -17.35
N ALA A 46 -5.21 2.63 -18.49
CA ALA A 46 -4.68 3.41 -19.60
C ALA A 46 -5.70 4.42 -20.12
N GLN A 47 -6.97 4.02 -20.23
CA GLN A 47 -8.08 4.94 -20.57
C GLN A 47 -8.19 6.09 -19.58
N ARG A 48 -8.05 5.83 -18.28
CA ARG A 48 -8.14 6.85 -17.22
C ARG A 48 -6.97 7.81 -17.22
N CYS A 49 -5.76 7.31 -17.37
CA CYS A 49 -4.57 8.15 -17.51
C CYS A 49 -4.75 9.10 -18.69
N ARG A 50 -5.15 8.59 -19.86
CA ARG A 50 -5.41 9.42 -21.05
C ARG A 50 -6.49 10.49 -20.82
N GLN A 51 -7.58 10.16 -20.12
CA GLN A 51 -8.62 11.13 -19.75
C GLN A 51 -8.11 12.26 -18.85
N ARG A 52 -7.04 12.01 -18.08
CA ARG A 52 -6.37 13.00 -17.22
C ARG A 52 -5.20 13.70 -17.93
N GLY A 53 -4.96 13.43 -19.21
CA GLY A 53 -3.80 13.95 -19.94
C GLY A 53 -2.46 13.35 -19.49
N LEU A 54 -2.49 12.15 -18.92
CA LEU A 54 -1.31 11.43 -18.43
C LEU A 54 -0.97 10.26 -19.36
N GLU A 55 0.33 10.01 -19.51
CA GLU A 55 0.80 8.79 -20.17
C GLU A 55 0.43 7.55 -19.32
N PRO A 56 -0.14 6.49 -19.94
CA PRO A 56 -0.41 5.24 -19.23
C PRO A 56 0.87 4.62 -18.63
N PRO A 57 0.86 4.19 -17.37
CA PRO A 57 2.00 3.51 -16.77
C PRO A 57 2.15 2.10 -17.38
N ARG A 58 3.38 1.59 -17.35
CA ARG A 58 3.62 0.17 -17.62
C ARG A 58 3.15 -0.65 -16.41
N ILE A 59 2.19 -1.55 -16.64
CA ILE A 59 1.69 -2.46 -15.61
C ILE A 59 2.16 -3.88 -15.93
N GLN A 60 2.95 -4.45 -15.05
CA GLN A 60 3.32 -5.87 -15.07
C GLN A 60 2.53 -6.60 -13.99
N GLY A 61 2.49 -7.92 -14.03
CA GLY A 61 1.79 -8.65 -12.98
C GLY A 61 1.91 -10.16 -13.09
N VAL A 62 1.36 -10.83 -12.08
CA VAL A 62 1.14 -12.28 -12.06
C VAL A 62 -0.13 -12.59 -11.28
N ILE A 63 -0.68 -13.78 -11.51
CA ILE A 63 -1.81 -14.31 -10.75
C ILE A 63 -1.32 -15.48 -9.89
N PHE A 64 -1.57 -15.43 -8.58
CA PHE A 64 -1.19 -16.46 -7.62
C PHE A 64 -2.32 -17.49 -7.47
N GLY A 65 -2.12 -18.67 -8.05
CA GLY A 65 -3.04 -19.81 -7.95
C GLY A 65 -2.82 -20.61 -6.67
N SER A 66 -3.75 -21.53 -6.39
CA SER A 66 -3.59 -22.49 -5.31
C SER A 66 -2.52 -23.54 -5.68
N ALA A 67 -1.71 -23.97 -4.72
CA ALA A 67 -0.78 -25.08 -4.93
C ALA A 67 -1.55 -26.35 -5.31
N GLY A 68 -1.36 -26.84 -6.53
CA GLY A 68 -1.74 -28.21 -6.85
C GLY A 68 -0.93 -29.17 -5.98
N LEU A 69 -1.56 -30.22 -5.43
CA LEU A 69 -0.91 -31.29 -4.68
C LEU A 69 0.43 -31.65 -5.35
N ALA A 70 1.55 -31.33 -4.68
CA ALA A 70 2.88 -31.68 -5.15
C ALA A 70 2.96 -33.20 -5.29
N GLY A 71 2.92 -33.71 -6.53
CA GLY A 71 2.82 -35.14 -6.76
C GLY A 71 2.91 -35.61 -8.22
N ALA A 72 3.26 -34.75 -9.18
CA ALA A 72 3.59 -35.17 -10.54
C ALA A 72 4.99 -34.67 -10.90
N ALA A 73 5.83 -35.60 -11.33
CA ALA A 73 7.27 -35.49 -11.43
C ALA A 73 7.78 -34.22 -12.14
N GLY A 74 8.72 -33.51 -11.50
CA GLY A 74 9.69 -32.65 -12.19
C GLY A 74 9.51 -31.13 -12.12
N VAL A 75 8.50 -30.60 -11.42
CA VAL A 75 8.34 -29.14 -11.25
C VAL A 75 8.82 -28.71 -9.86
N SER A 76 9.83 -27.83 -9.81
CA SER A 76 10.56 -27.41 -8.61
C SER A 76 9.91 -26.30 -7.79
N SER A 77 8.70 -25.84 -8.16
CA SER A 77 7.94 -24.87 -7.38
C SER A 77 6.63 -25.50 -6.89
N PRO A 78 6.35 -25.54 -5.58
CA PRO A 78 5.05 -25.97 -5.07
C PRO A 78 3.92 -24.97 -5.39
N TRP A 79 4.23 -23.86 -6.07
CA TRP A 79 3.32 -22.75 -6.32
C TRP A 79 2.95 -22.63 -7.78
N GLN A 80 1.66 -22.42 -8.06
CA GLN A 80 1.17 -22.08 -9.39
C GLN A 80 1.13 -20.56 -9.55
N VAL A 81 2.01 -20.02 -10.40
CA VAL A 81 1.97 -18.61 -10.82
C VAL A 81 1.51 -18.58 -12.27
N LEU A 82 0.39 -17.92 -12.54
CA LEU A 82 -0.19 -17.78 -13.87
C LEU A 82 0.16 -16.42 -14.49
N PRO A 83 0.27 -16.34 -15.82
CA PRO A 83 0.60 -15.09 -16.50
C PRO A 83 -0.52 -14.05 -16.33
N TYR A 84 -0.12 -12.80 -16.10
CA TYR A 84 -1.01 -11.66 -16.15
C TYR A 84 -1.22 -11.20 -17.59
N LEU A 85 -2.48 -11.19 -18.04
CA LEU A 85 -2.86 -10.81 -19.41
C LEU A 85 -3.43 -9.39 -19.49
N GLY A 86 -3.11 -8.51 -18.53
CA GLY A 86 -3.65 -7.15 -18.49
C GLY A 86 -5.06 -7.05 -17.92
N ARG A 87 -5.56 -8.10 -17.25
CA ARG A 87 -6.92 -8.20 -16.71
C ARG A 87 -6.89 -8.49 -15.21
N HIS A 88 -7.87 -7.93 -14.51
CA HIS A 88 -8.16 -8.29 -13.12
C HIS A 88 -8.99 -9.57 -13.02
N SER A 89 -9.02 -10.21 -11.85
CA SER A 89 -10.05 -11.19 -11.50
C SER A 89 -11.32 -10.54 -10.96
N ALA A 90 -11.19 -9.38 -10.30
CA ALA A 90 -12.30 -8.56 -9.82
C ALA A 90 -11.94 -7.06 -9.84
N PRO A 91 -12.93 -6.13 -9.87
CA PRO A 91 -12.67 -4.71 -10.11
C PRO A 91 -11.92 -3.96 -9.00
N HIS A 92 -11.83 -4.52 -7.78
CA HIS A 92 -11.30 -3.82 -6.61
C HIS A 92 -9.87 -3.31 -6.81
N GLY A 93 -8.94 -4.18 -7.26
CA GLY A 93 -7.54 -3.80 -7.50
C GLY A 93 -7.35 -2.73 -8.58
N THR A 94 -8.21 -2.68 -9.59
CA THR A 94 -8.22 -1.58 -10.58
C THR A 94 -8.57 -0.24 -9.93
N THR A 95 -9.53 -0.21 -9.00
CA THR A 95 -9.88 1.03 -8.29
C THR A 95 -8.74 1.47 -7.36
N VAL A 96 -8.11 0.54 -6.65
CA VAL A 96 -6.91 0.81 -5.83
C VAL A 96 -5.79 1.40 -6.69
N ALA A 97 -5.54 0.83 -7.87
CA ALA A 97 -4.55 1.34 -8.82
C ALA A 97 -4.89 2.74 -9.34
N ASP A 98 -6.16 3.01 -9.70
CA ASP A 98 -6.61 4.34 -10.16
C ASP A 98 -6.41 5.42 -9.08
N ILE A 99 -6.63 5.09 -7.81
CA ILE A 99 -6.35 5.99 -6.69
C ILE A 99 -4.85 6.29 -6.62
N LEU A 100 -4.02 5.25 -6.55
CA LEU A 100 -2.58 5.40 -6.40
C LEU A 100 -1.99 6.26 -7.52
N LEU A 101 -2.38 5.99 -8.76
CA LEU A 101 -1.89 6.69 -9.95
C LEU A 101 -2.38 8.14 -10.06
N GLN A 102 -3.42 8.56 -9.32
CA GLN A 102 -3.76 9.98 -9.21
C GLN A 102 -2.76 10.75 -8.35
N LEU A 103 -2.20 10.10 -7.34
CA LEU A 103 -1.28 10.73 -6.41
C LEU A 103 0.16 10.63 -6.89
N ALA A 104 0.54 9.49 -7.49
CA ALA A 104 1.88 9.18 -7.96
C ALA A 104 1.81 8.58 -9.38
N PRO A 105 1.59 9.41 -10.42
CA PRO A 105 1.31 8.93 -11.77
C PRO A 105 2.49 8.24 -12.47
N ARG A 106 3.73 8.41 -11.98
CA ARG A 106 4.94 7.88 -12.62
C ARG A 106 5.56 6.66 -11.93
N VAL A 107 4.82 6.00 -11.03
CA VAL A 107 5.27 4.73 -10.47
C VAL A 107 5.35 3.63 -11.52
N GLU A 108 6.27 2.67 -11.32
CA GLU A 108 6.23 1.37 -11.99
C GLU A 108 5.31 0.44 -11.20
N LEU A 109 4.16 0.06 -11.76
CA LEU A 109 3.13 -0.70 -11.05
C LEU A 109 3.20 -2.20 -11.37
N PHE A 110 3.18 -3.02 -10.32
CA PHE A 110 3.16 -4.48 -10.39
C PHE A 110 1.89 -5.02 -9.75
N SER A 111 1.03 -5.66 -10.54
CA SER A 111 -0.23 -6.27 -10.13
C SER A 111 0.00 -7.69 -9.62
N ALA A 112 -0.13 -7.91 -8.32
CA ALA A 112 -0.16 -9.22 -7.69
C ALA A 112 -1.61 -9.64 -7.43
N ASP A 113 -2.18 -10.43 -8.35
CA ASP A 113 -3.53 -10.96 -8.17
C ASP A 113 -3.49 -12.20 -7.26
N VAL A 114 -3.88 -12.04 -5.99
CA VAL A 114 -3.90 -13.12 -4.99
C VAL A 114 -5.26 -13.78 -4.83
N PHE A 115 -6.26 -13.37 -5.63
CA PHE A 115 -7.57 -14.00 -5.67
C PHE A 115 -7.66 -14.98 -6.84
N GLY A 116 -7.19 -14.53 -8.01
CA GLY A 116 -7.28 -15.25 -9.26
C GLY A 116 -8.73 -15.60 -9.65
N PRO A 117 -8.92 -16.49 -10.63
CA PRO A 117 -10.26 -16.88 -11.09
C PRO A 117 -11.09 -17.59 -10.01
N GLU A 118 -10.44 -18.12 -8.97
CA GLU A 118 -11.09 -18.80 -7.85
C GLU A 118 -11.78 -17.83 -6.88
N GLY A 119 -11.49 -16.53 -6.96
CA GLY A 119 -12.11 -15.50 -6.12
C GLY A 119 -11.79 -15.60 -4.63
N ASN A 120 -10.74 -16.33 -4.25
CA ASN A 120 -10.32 -16.48 -2.85
C ASN A 120 -8.84 -16.11 -2.65
N CYS A 121 -8.56 -15.42 -1.55
CA CYS A 121 -7.21 -15.11 -1.11
C CYS A 121 -6.86 -15.96 0.11
N THR A 122 -5.76 -16.71 0.04
CA THR A 122 -5.23 -17.48 1.18
C THR A 122 -3.98 -16.82 1.76
N VAL A 123 -3.58 -17.22 2.96
CA VAL A 123 -2.36 -16.70 3.61
C VAL A 123 -1.13 -17.10 2.80
N GLU A 124 -1.15 -18.29 2.22
CA GLU A 124 -0.07 -18.82 1.40
C GLU A 124 0.12 -17.99 0.12
N LYS A 125 -0.98 -17.64 -0.58
CA LYS A 125 -0.95 -16.72 -1.75
C LYS A 125 -0.41 -15.35 -1.35
N LEU A 126 -0.84 -14.82 -0.21
CA LEU A 126 -0.36 -13.52 0.31
C LEU A 126 1.14 -13.53 0.62
N VAL A 127 1.62 -14.53 1.38
CA VAL A 127 3.05 -14.70 1.70
C VAL A 127 3.88 -14.81 0.42
N GLN A 128 3.41 -15.59 -0.55
CA GLN A 128 4.09 -15.73 -1.83
C GLN A 128 4.16 -14.40 -2.60
N ALA A 129 3.07 -13.64 -2.66
CA ALA A 129 3.03 -12.34 -3.31
C ALA A 129 4.01 -11.34 -2.68
N LEU A 130 4.12 -11.33 -1.34
CA LEU A 130 5.08 -10.49 -0.62
C LEU A 130 6.52 -10.86 -0.98
N HIS A 131 6.88 -12.15 -0.97
CA HIS A 131 8.22 -12.58 -1.38
C HIS A 131 8.51 -12.25 -2.84
N TRP A 132 7.55 -12.49 -3.75
CA TRP A 132 7.70 -12.22 -5.18
C TRP A 132 7.93 -10.74 -5.48
N ALA A 133 7.18 -9.86 -4.81
CA ALA A 133 7.32 -8.42 -4.94
C ALA A 133 8.74 -7.95 -4.57
N VAL A 134 9.32 -8.51 -3.51
CA VAL A 134 10.67 -8.17 -3.07
C VAL A 134 11.75 -8.80 -3.96
N THR A 135 11.68 -10.10 -4.22
CA THR A 135 12.79 -10.85 -4.83
C THR A 135 12.82 -10.81 -6.35
N THR A 136 11.64 -10.72 -6.98
CA THR A 136 11.52 -10.80 -8.45
C THR A 136 11.29 -9.42 -9.05
N TRP A 137 10.39 -8.63 -8.48
CA TRP A 137 10.10 -7.28 -8.97
C TRP A 137 10.97 -6.20 -8.34
N GLN A 138 11.58 -6.49 -7.18
CA GLN A 138 12.39 -5.53 -6.42
C GLN A 138 11.59 -4.26 -6.09
N CYS A 139 10.33 -4.45 -5.69
CA CYS A 139 9.46 -3.35 -5.29
C CYS A 139 9.95 -2.70 -4.00
N LYS A 140 9.93 -1.37 -3.97
CA LYS A 140 10.29 -0.56 -2.78
C LYS A 140 9.08 -0.32 -1.87
N LEU A 141 7.87 -0.44 -2.43
CA LEU A 141 6.62 -0.17 -1.76
C LEU A 141 5.59 -1.25 -2.13
N ILE A 142 4.82 -1.74 -1.16
CA ILE A 142 3.76 -2.73 -1.37
C ILE A 142 2.48 -2.24 -0.70
N ASN A 143 1.41 -2.14 -1.50
CA ASN A 143 0.06 -1.88 -1.02
C ASN A 143 -0.70 -3.21 -0.85
N ILE A 144 -1.30 -3.39 0.31
CA ILE A 144 -2.09 -4.57 0.69
C ILE A 144 -3.49 -4.08 1.09
N SER A 145 -4.39 -3.98 0.11
CA SER A 145 -5.78 -3.52 0.31
C SER A 145 -6.75 -4.68 0.52
N LEU A 146 -6.32 -5.68 1.27
CA LEU A 146 -7.07 -6.87 1.64
C LEU A 146 -6.64 -7.36 3.02
N GLY A 147 -7.43 -8.25 3.61
CA GLY A 147 -7.01 -8.91 4.84
C GLY A 147 -7.78 -10.17 5.16
N VAL A 148 -7.14 -11.01 5.97
CA VAL A 148 -7.75 -12.20 6.58
C VAL A 148 -8.14 -11.82 8.00
N SER A 149 -9.42 -12.00 8.34
CA SER A 149 -9.90 -11.70 9.70
C SER A 149 -9.21 -12.60 10.72
N GLU A 150 -9.07 -12.12 11.96
CA GLU A 150 -8.54 -12.89 13.09
C GLU A 150 -9.22 -14.27 13.21
N GLU A 151 -10.55 -14.30 13.05
CA GLU A 151 -11.35 -15.53 13.00
C GLU A 151 -10.92 -16.47 11.85
N ARG A 152 -10.63 -15.97 10.64
CA ARG A 152 -10.24 -16.86 9.53
C ARG A 152 -8.77 -17.29 9.59
N LEU A 153 -7.95 -16.59 10.37
CA LEU A 153 -6.51 -16.84 10.43
C LEU A 153 -6.15 -18.05 11.33
N HIS A 154 -7.02 -18.43 12.29
CA HIS A 154 -6.95 -19.45 13.37
C HIS A 154 -5.68 -20.32 13.55
N SER A 155 -5.03 -20.79 12.50
CA SER A 155 -3.78 -21.55 12.55
C SER A 155 -2.59 -20.69 13.04
N PRO A 156 -1.93 -21.07 14.16
CA PRO A 156 -0.69 -20.40 14.61
C PRO A 156 0.41 -20.40 13.55
N GLY A 157 0.51 -21.46 12.74
CA GLY A 157 1.49 -21.57 11.66
C GLY A 157 1.27 -20.52 10.55
N ARG A 158 0.01 -20.26 10.17
CA ARG A 158 -0.32 -19.23 9.19
C ARG A 158 0.00 -17.83 9.69
N ARG A 159 -0.30 -17.56 10.97
CA ARG A 159 0.06 -16.29 11.61
C ARG A 159 1.58 -16.09 11.62
N GLN A 160 2.32 -17.13 12.00
CA GLN A 160 3.78 -17.08 12.02
C GLN A 160 4.36 -16.86 10.62
N ALA A 161 3.86 -17.57 9.60
CA ALA A 161 4.32 -17.42 8.23
C ALA A 161 4.07 -16.01 7.69
N LEU A 162 2.89 -15.44 7.94
CA LEU A 162 2.59 -14.06 7.55
C LEU A 162 3.48 -13.06 8.30
N TRP A 163 3.69 -13.24 9.61
CA TRP A 163 4.60 -12.40 10.38
C TRP A 163 6.03 -12.43 9.83
N GLN A 164 6.54 -13.62 9.50
CA GLN A 164 7.86 -13.79 8.89
C GLN A 164 7.97 -13.13 7.52
N ALA A 165 6.93 -13.20 6.68
CA ALA A 165 6.90 -12.54 5.39
C ALA A 165 6.93 -11.00 5.53
N ILE A 166 6.19 -10.45 6.50
CA ILE A 166 6.20 -9.02 6.80
C ILE A 166 7.58 -8.57 7.31
N GLN A 167 8.20 -9.34 8.21
CA GLN A 167 9.57 -9.09 8.69
C GLN A 167 10.60 -9.17 7.57
N PHE A 168 10.43 -10.12 6.64
CA PHE A 168 11.27 -10.26 5.46
C PHE A 168 11.20 -9.01 4.57
N CYS A 169 10.01 -8.48 4.28
CA CYS A 169 9.88 -7.23 3.53
C CYS A 169 10.56 -6.07 4.26
N TYR A 170 10.31 -5.94 5.57
CA TYR A 170 10.90 -4.86 6.39
C TYR A 170 12.43 -4.90 6.40
N SER A 171 13.03 -6.09 6.56
CA SER A 171 14.49 -6.26 6.57
C SER A 171 15.17 -6.03 5.21
N HIS A 172 14.38 -5.99 4.13
CA HIS A 172 14.82 -5.63 2.78
C HIS A 172 14.49 -4.18 2.44
N ASP A 173 14.23 -3.34 3.45
CA ASP A 173 13.89 -1.93 3.34
C ASP A 173 12.64 -1.65 2.50
N VAL A 174 11.72 -2.61 2.41
CA VAL A 174 10.47 -2.46 1.66
C VAL A 174 9.38 -1.90 2.56
N VAL A 175 8.72 -0.86 2.08
CA VAL A 175 7.65 -0.18 2.80
C VAL A 175 6.34 -0.91 2.53
N LEU A 176 5.63 -1.27 3.58
CA LEU A 176 4.36 -1.98 3.50
C LEU A 176 3.24 -1.05 3.96
N VAL A 177 2.14 -0.98 3.19
CA VAL A 177 0.93 -0.26 3.55
C VAL A 177 -0.23 -1.24 3.55
N ALA A 178 -0.89 -1.42 4.69
CA ALA A 178 -1.94 -2.42 4.84
C ALA A 178 -3.24 -1.80 5.34
N ALA A 179 -4.34 -2.10 4.65
CA ALA A 179 -5.67 -1.68 5.04
C ALA A 179 -6.18 -2.50 6.24
N ALA A 180 -6.71 -1.80 7.25
CA ALA A 180 -7.49 -2.43 8.31
C ALA A 180 -8.82 -2.99 7.76
N HIS A 181 -9.57 -3.70 8.60
CA HIS A 181 -10.92 -4.13 8.23
C HIS A 181 -11.86 -2.93 8.13
N ASN A 182 -12.86 -2.98 7.24
CA ASN A 182 -13.85 -1.90 7.11
C ASN A 182 -14.67 -1.68 8.39
N ASP A 183 -14.82 -2.72 9.19
CA ASP A 183 -15.52 -2.71 10.49
C ASP A 183 -14.56 -2.58 11.69
N HIS A 184 -13.31 -2.17 11.48
CA HIS A 184 -12.38 -1.88 12.57
C HIS A 184 -12.96 -0.81 13.52
N PRO A 185 -12.85 -0.98 14.86
CA PRO A 185 -12.12 -2.01 15.59
C PRO A 185 -12.93 -3.28 15.93
N LEU A 186 -14.17 -3.42 15.46
CA LEU A 186 -15.01 -4.59 15.75
C LEU A 186 -14.45 -5.88 15.12
N VAL A 187 -13.84 -5.75 13.94
CA VAL A 187 -13.17 -6.86 13.25
C VAL A 187 -11.71 -6.52 13.04
N LEU A 188 -10.82 -7.40 13.50
CA LEU A 188 -9.39 -7.30 13.27
C LEU A 188 -8.99 -8.11 12.05
N SER A 189 -8.08 -7.57 11.24
CA SER A 189 -7.60 -8.22 10.02
C SER A 189 -6.09 -8.14 9.85
N PHE A 190 -5.52 -9.23 9.36
CA PHE A 190 -4.11 -9.36 9.03
C PHE A 190 -3.89 -9.09 7.54
N PRO A 191 -2.80 -8.41 7.15
CA PRO A 191 -1.64 -8.09 7.99
C PRO A 191 -1.74 -6.78 8.76
N ALA A 192 -2.77 -5.94 8.60
CA ALA A 192 -2.79 -4.58 9.16
C ALA A 192 -2.50 -4.46 10.66
N VAL A 193 -2.88 -5.46 11.47
CA VAL A 193 -2.57 -5.48 12.91
C VAL A 193 -1.11 -5.85 13.25
N ILE A 194 -0.30 -6.31 12.27
CA ILE A 194 1.14 -6.59 12.40
C ILE A 194 1.93 -5.28 12.23
N THR A 195 1.62 -4.30 13.06
CA THR A 195 2.35 -3.03 13.17
C THR A 195 3.30 -3.09 14.39
N PRO A 196 4.49 -2.46 14.42
CA PRO A 196 5.04 -1.38 13.57
C PRO A 196 5.81 -1.73 12.27
N PRO A 197 6.09 -2.99 11.86
CA PRO A 197 6.83 -3.24 10.61
C PRO A 197 6.16 -2.70 9.33
N LEU A 198 4.87 -2.37 9.37
CA LEU A 198 4.12 -1.79 8.26
C LEU A 198 3.40 -0.50 8.66
N LEU A 199 2.84 0.20 7.69
CA LEU A 199 1.94 1.33 7.85
C LEU A 199 0.50 0.81 7.84
N SER A 200 -0.13 0.79 9.01
CA SER A 200 -1.50 0.29 9.19
C SER A 200 -2.52 1.42 9.01
N VAL A 201 -3.48 1.25 8.11
CA VAL A 201 -4.34 2.35 7.64
C VAL A 201 -5.83 2.05 7.79
N ARG A 202 -6.55 2.96 8.44
CA ARG A 202 -8.02 2.94 8.52
C ARG A 202 -8.65 4.14 7.80
N LYS A 203 -9.98 4.12 7.66
CA LYS A 203 -10.76 5.19 7.01
C LYS A 203 -10.56 6.52 7.74
N GLY A 204 -10.25 7.57 6.98
CA GLY A 204 -10.30 8.95 7.44
C GLY A 204 -11.39 9.73 6.71
N GLU A 205 -12.10 10.57 7.46
CA GLU A 205 -12.95 11.65 6.92
C GLU A 205 -12.04 12.85 6.64
N LEU A 206 -11.48 12.85 5.43
CA LEU A 206 -10.52 13.83 4.94
C LEU A 206 -10.96 14.27 3.55
N GLU A 207 -10.90 15.56 3.25
CA GLU A 207 -11.42 16.08 1.98
C GLU A 207 -10.39 15.94 0.85
N ASN A 208 -9.13 16.24 1.14
CA ASN A 208 -8.07 16.25 0.14
C ASN A 208 -7.41 14.85 0.01
N PRO A 209 -7.18 14.33 -1.21
CA PRO A 209 -6.53 13.03 -1.43
C PRO A 209 -5.11 12.91 -0.82
N LEU A 210 -4.38 14.02 -0.65
CA LEU A 210 -3.04 14.04 -0.04
C LEU A 210 -3.08 14.20 1.49
N GLN A 211 -4.27 14.32 2.10
CA GLN A 211 -4.40 14.39 3.55
C GLN A 211 -4.37 13.00 4.19
N PHE A 212 -3.71 12.96 5.34
CA PHE A 212 -3.66 11.82 6.24
C PHE A 212 -3.40 12.32 7.66
N ARG A 213 -3.62 11.46 8.65
CA ARG A 213 -3.32 11.70 10.06
C ARG A 213 -2.61 10.51 10.66
N TYR A 214 -1.61 10.76 11.49
CA TYR A 214 -1.16 9.79 12.48
C TYR A 214 -2.13 9.83 13.67
N ALA A 215 -2.91 8.78 13.80
CA ALA A 215 -3.97 8.67 14.81
C ALA A 215 -3.96 7.25 15.35
N PRO A 216 -2.97 6.87 16.18
CA PRO A 216 -2.83 5.50 16.62
C PRO A 216 -4.02 5.07 17.50
N ASP A 217 -4.44 3.82 17.32
CA ASP A 217 -5.21 3.06 18.31
C ASP A 217 -4.47 1.76 18.64
N THR A 218 -5.14 0.81 19.28
CA THR A 218 -4.53 -0.47 19.69
C THR A 218 -3.94 -1.27 18.52
N PHE A 219 -4.48 -1.16 17.31
CA PHE A 219 -4.10 -2.04 16.19
C PHE A 219 -3.76 -1.31 14.89
N THR A 220 -3.98 0.00 14.81
CA THR A 220 -3.77 0.80 13.60
C THR A 220 -3.12 2.15 13.91
N GLU A 221 -2.41 2.72 12.95
CA GLU A 221 -1.58 3.92 13.16
C GLU A 221 -2.10 5.14 12.39
N PHE A 222 -2.58 4.95 11.17
CA PHE A 222 -2.89 6.04 10.25
C PHE A 222 -4.35 6.07 9.83
N GLN A 223 -4.85 7.28 9.60
CA GLN A 223 -6.06 7.56 8.84
C GLN A 223 -5.69 8.28 7.56
N ALA A 224 -6.31 7.92 6.43
CA ALA A 224 -6.10 8.59 5.16
C ALA A 224 -7.43 8.81 4.42
N HIS A 225 -7.41 9.68 3.39
CA HIS A 225 -8.57 9.91 2.52
C HIS A 225 -9.11 8.57 2.01
N SER A 226 -10.41 8.34 2.17
CA SER A 226 -10.96 6.99 2.11
C SER A 226 -11.97 6.77 0.98
N ARG A 227 -11.98 7.60 -0.07
CA ARG A 227 -12.85 7.42 -1.24
C ARG A 227 -12.04 7.14 -2.50
N GLY A 228 -12.55 6.28 -3.37
CA GLY A 228 -12.09 6.09 -4.74
C GLY A 228 -12.88 6.92 -5.76
N TYR A 229 -12.48 6.78 -7.03
CA TYR A 229 -12.96 7.63 -8.13
C TYR A 229 -13.36 6.82 -9.37
N MET A 230 -13.40 5.50 -9.23
CA MET A 230 -13.72 4.56 -10.29
C MET A 230 -14.40 3.31 -9.72
N GLY A 231 -15.47 2.87 -10.38
CA GLY A 231 -16.11 1.59 -10.11
C GLY A 231 -17.29 1.71 -9.14
N PRO A 232 -18.04 0.63 -8.97
CA PRO A 232 -19.12 0.60 -8.00
C PRO A 232 -18.55 0.77 -6.59
N PHE A 233 -19.21 1.57 -5.74
CA PHE A 233 -18.82 1.84 -4.35
C PHE A 233 -17.54 2.67 -4.15
N ALA A 234 -17.00 3.27 -5.21
CA ALA A 234 -15.81 4.10 -5.10
C ALA A 234 -16.03 5.32 -4.20
N ASP A 235 -17.23 5.90 -4.24
CA ASP A 235 -17.62 7.04 -3.38
C ASP A 235 -17.84 6.66 -1.90
N THR A 236 -18.01 5.37 -1.62
CA THR A 236 -18.26 4.86 -0.28
C THR A 236 -16.93 4.71 0.48
N PRO A 237 -16.80 5.33 1.67
CA PRO A 237 -15.57 5.24 2.46
C PRO A 237 -15.13 3.80 2.75
N ALA A 238 -13.90 3.43 2.36
CA ALA A 238 -13.31 2.11 2.62
C ALA A 238 -11.84 2.19 3.04
N THR A 239 -11.40 1.24 3.86
CA THR A 239 -9.99 1.15 4.31
C THR A 239 -9.05 0.84 3.17
N SER A 240 -9.48 0.05 2.19
CA SER A 240 -8.75 -0.21 0.95
C SER A 240 -8.38 1.06 0.18
N TRP A 241 -9.32 2.02 0.12
CA TRP A 241 -9.11 3.32 -0.52
C TRP A 241 -8.13 4.17 0.29
N ALA A 242 -8.24 4.14 1.63
CA ALA A 242 -7.33 4.84 2.52
C ALA A 242 -5.88 4.34 2.40
N ALA A 243 -5.68 3.01 2.37
CA ALA A 243 -4.36 2.41 2.14
C ALA A 243 -3.79 2.82 0.78
N ALA A 244 -4.61 2.88 -0.28
CA ALA A 244 -4.18 3.33 -1.59
C ALA A 244 -3.71 4.79 -1.59
N HIS A 245 -4.43 5.69 -0.90
CA HIS A 245 -4.01 7.09 -0.75
C HIS A 245 -2.69 7.21 0.01
N LEU A 246 -2.55 6.51 1.15
CA LEU A 246 -1.29 6.56 1.91
C LEU A 246 -0.13 5.94 1.13
N THR A 247 -0.38 4.90 0.33
CA THR A 247 0.62 4.35 -0.60
C THR A 247 1.04 5.38 -1.64
N GLY A 248 0.08 6.10 -2.25
CA GLY A 248 0.39 7.19 -3.17
C GLY A 248 1.27 8.26 -2.52
N ILE A 249 0.94 8.70 -1.30
CA ILE A 249 1.74 9.65 -0.53
C ILE A 249 3.16 9.09 -0.25
N ALA A 250 3.29 7.84 0.17
CA ALA A 250 4.58 7.21 0.40
C ALA A 250 5.42 7.12 -0.88
N ALA A 251 4.80 6.85 -2.04
CA ALA A 251 5.47 6.84 -3.33
C ALA A 251 6.01 8.24 -3.71
N ARG A 252 5.28 9.31 -3.40
CA ARG A 252 5.76 10.70 -3.61
C ARG A 252 7.00 11.00 -2.77
N LEU A 253 7.03 10.57 -1.51
CA LEU A 253 8.21 10.72 -0.65
C LEU A 253 9.40 9.90 -1.19
N LEU A 254 9.14 8.68 -1.65
CA LEU A 254 10.16 7.81 -2.22
C LEU A 254 10.71 8.33 -3.55
N SER A 255 9.94 9.04 -4.38
CA SER A 255 10.49 9.62 -5.61
C SER A 255 11.44 10.79 -5.33
N LEU A 256 11.24 11.51 -4.22
CA LEU A 256 12.18 12.53 -3.76
C LEU A 256 13.43 11.94 -3.11
N LYS A 257 13.30 10.83 -2.38
CA LYS A 257 14.40 10.15 -1.69
C LYS A 257 14.23 8.62 -1.75
N PRO A 258 14.75 7.96 -2.81
CA PRO A 258 14.45 6.55 -3.10
C PRO A 258 14.96 5.52 -2.09
N ASP A 259 15.96 5.87 -1.30
CA ASP A 259 16.64 5.02 -0.33
C ASP A 259 16.04 5.09 1.09
N LEU A 260 14.98 5.89 1.29
CA LEU A 260 14.27 5.96 2.58
C LEU A 260 13.90 4.57 3.09
N LYS A 261 14.17 4.33 4.37
CA LYS A 261 13.84 3.09 5.08
C LYS A 261 12.41 3.13 5.61
N PRO A 262 11.78 1.98 5.88
CA PRO A 262 10.40 1.94 6.38
C PRO A 262 10.17 2.81 7.64
N PHE A 263 11.11 2.81 8.59
CA PHE A 263 11.01 3.64 9.79
C PHE A 263 11.18 5.15 9.50
N GLU A 264 11.99 5.53 8.50
CA GLU A 264 12.18 6.91 8.09
C GLU A 264 10.91 7.45 7.42
N ILE A 265 10.28 6.66 6.54
CA ILE A 265 8.98 7.04 5.96
C ILE A 265 7.95 7.20 7.06
N LYS A 266 7.85 6.24 7.98
CA LYS A 266 6.92 6.34 9.11
C LYS A 266 7.14 7.62 9.93
N THR A 267 8.40 7.96 10.19
CA THR A 267 8.78 9.20 10.92
C THR A 267 8.39 10.45 10.15
N LEU A 268 8.66 10.50 8.84
CA LEU A 268 8.25 11.62 7.98
C LEU A 268 6.73 11.77 7.95
N LEU A 269 5.98 10.68 7.76
CA LEU A 269 4.52 10.70 7.81
C LEU A 269 4.02 11.23 9.17
N TYR A 270 4.59 10.77 10.28
CA TYR A 270 4.25 11.30 11.60
C TYR A 270 4.48 12.83 11.70
N TRP A 271 5.64 13.33 11.29
CA TRP A 271 5.94 14.76 11.33
C TRP A 271 5.03 15.59 10.40
N LEU A 272 4.80 15.11 9.18
CA LEU A 272 3.94 15.77 8.20
C LEU A 272 2.47 15.78 8.61
N SER A 273 2.02 14.79 9.38
CA SER A 273 0.67 14.78 9.99
C SER A 273 0.48 15.94 10.96
N ASN A 274 1.53 16.34 11.68
CA ASN A 274 1.46 17.38 12.71
C ASN A 274 1.70 18.79 12.14
N ALA A 275 2.50 18.91 11.08
CA ALA A 275 2.82 20.20 10.46
C ALA A 275 1.61 20.94 9.84
N SER A 276 0.49 20.25 9.65
CA SER A 276 -0.72 20.81 9.03
C SER A 276 -1.68 21.48 10.02
N ALA A 277 -1.44 21.31 11.32
CA ALA A 277 -2.10 22.10 12.35
C ALA A 277 -1.12 23.21 12.75
N GLY A 278 -1.54 24.47 12.76
CA GLY A 278 -0.79 25.56 13.40
C GLY A 278 -0.66 25.40 14.93
N GLU A 279 -0.75 24.17 15.44
CA GLU A 279 -0.64 23.81 16.84
C GLU A 279 0.68 23.06 17.02
N ASN A 280 1.51 23.60 17.91
CA ASN A 280 2.75 22.96 18.35
C ASN A 280 2.49 21.49 18.70
N PRO A 281 3.37 20.55 18.29
CA PRO A 281 3.35 19.22 18.88
C PRO A 281 3.54 19.36 20.40
N LYS A 282 2.60 18.81 21.16
CA LYS A 282 2.74 18.62 22.61
C LYS A 282 3.73 17.52 22.92
#